data_AF-A0AAX6F6W7-F1
#
_entry.id   AF-A0AAX6F6W7-F1
#
_cell.length_a   1.000
_cell.length_b   1.000
_cell.length_c   1.000
_cell.angle_alpha   90.00
_cell.angle_beta   90.00
_cell.angle_gamma   90.00
#
_symmetry.space_group_name_H-M   'P 1'
#
loop_
_entity.id
_entity.type
_entity.pdbx_description
1 polymer ?
#
loop_
_entity_poly.entity_id
_entity_poly.type
_entity_poly.pdbx_seq_one_letter_code
_entity_poly.pdbx_strand_id
1 'polypeptide(L)'
;MEAPSLFSLCMKTVSVAIIHGCDYLHDIFDLPSYVFDNLIVNLPPLALHNLHQLSNDDCGRRGFTAYSIDNQRKCGRYDEFDAAWNALYKKRWPENIKRMQTTSSVTLEHGVEICKSVNHSPDWLQLYWEAHLQTA
;
A
#
# COMPACT_ATOMS: atom_id res chain seq x y z
N MET A 1 4.98 30.02 12.87
CA MET A 1 4.46 29.12 11.82
C MET A 1 5.59 28.89 10.85
N GLU A 2 6.13 27.68 10.79
CA GLU A 2 7.20 27.33 9.87
C GLU A 2 6.58 27.13 8.48
N ALA A 3 7.17 27.75 7.45
CA ALA A 3 6.69 27.60 6.09
C ALA A 3 6.90 26.14 5.65
N PRO A 4 5.90 25.49 5.04
CA PRO A 4 6.07 24.13 4.56
C PRO A 4 7.20 24.10 3.53
N SER A 5 8.04 23.07 3.59
CA SER A 5 9.05 22.85 2.55
C SER A 5 8.37 22.69 1.19
N LEU A 6 9.08 23.08 0.13
CA LEU A 6 8.63 22.86 -1.25
C LEU A 6 8.28 21.38 -1.47
N PHE A 7 9.09 20.48 -0.91
CA PHE A 7 8.84 19.04 -0.93
C PHE A 7 7.48 18.70 -0.32
N SER A 8 7.17 19.16 0.91
CA SER A 8 5.88 18.90 1.56
C SER A 8 4.69 19.43 0.75
N LEU A 9 4.85 20.60 0.14
CA LEU A 9 3.81 21.18 -0.71
C LEU A 9 3.57 20.34 -1.97
N CYS A 10 4.64 19.95 -2.68
CA CYS A 10 4.54 19.09 -3.85
C CYS A 10 3.85 17.76 -3.52
N MET A 11 4.22 17.13 -2.41
CA MET A 11 3.64 15.85 -1.97
C MET A 11 2.13 15.94 -1.70
N LYS A 12 1.69 17.03 -1.07
CA LYS A 12 0.27 17.31 -0.86
C LYS A 12 -0.47 17.51 -2.19
N THR A 13 0.10 18.28 -3.11
CA THR A 13 -0.49 18.52 -4.43
C THR A 13 -0.65 17.22 -5.20
N VAL A 14 0.38 16.36 -5.21
CA VAL A 14 0.32 15.04 -5.85
C VAL A 14 -0.73 14.15 -5.18
N SER A 15 -0.79 14.13 -3.84
CA SER A 15 -1.80 13.37 -3.10
C SER A 15 -3.22 13.78 -3.48
N VAL A 16 -3.46 15.09 -3.58
CA VAL A 16 -4.74 15.64 -4.03
C VAL A 16 -5.04 15.21 -5.45
N ALA A 17 -4.08 15.29 -6.38
CA ALA A 17 -4.27 14.84 -7.76
C ALA A 17 -4.63 13.34 -7.86
N ILE A 18 -4.00 12.49 -7.03
CA ILE A 18 -4.33 11.05 -6.95
C ILE A 18 -5.76 10.82 -6.46
N ILE A 19 -6.21 11.59 -5.47
CA ILE A 19 -7.58 11.45 -4.94
C ILE A 19 -8.62 11.81 -5.99
N HIS A 20 -8.36 12.87 -6.77
CA HIS A 20 -9.30 13.36 -7.78
C HIS A 20 -9.27 12.58 -9.09
N GLY A 21 -8.34 11.62 -9.24
CA GLY A 21 -8.29 10.76 -10.43
C GLY A 21 -7.85 11.50 -11.70
N CYS A 22 -6.83 12.37 -11.61
CA CYS A 22 -6.31 13.09 -12.78
C CYS A 22 -5.79 12.15 -13.88
N ASP A 23 -5.80 12.59 -15.14
CA ASP A 23 -5.45 11.74 -16.29
C ASP A 23 -3.96 11.33 -16.37
N TYR A 24 -3.08 11.98 -15.59
CA TYR A 24 -1.62 11.81 -15.64
C TYR A 24 -1.05 10.96 -14.50
N LEU A 25 -1.86 10.11 -13.86
CA LEU A 25 -1.39 9.32 -12.70
C LEU A 25 -0.34 8.26 -13.05
N HIS A 26 -0.21 7.89 -14.33
CA HIS A 26 0.84 6.98 -14.79
C HIS A 26 2.25 7.58 -14.61
N ASP A 27 2.41 8.89 -14.74
CA ASP A 27 3.70 9.59 -14.58
C ASP A 27 4.26 9.46 -13.15
N ILE A 28 3.41 9.14 -12.18
CA ILE A 28 3.81 8.92 -10.78
C ILE A 28 4.70 7.67 -10.66
N PHE A 29 4.47 6.65 -11.50
CA PHE A 29 5.31 5.45 -11.50
C PHE A 29 6.70 5.69 -12.09
N ASP A 30 6.87 6.75 -12.90
CA ASP A 30 8.16 7.17 -13.45
C ASP A 30 9.01 7.98 -12.46
N LEU A 31 8.46 8.32 -11.29
CA LEU A 31 9.22 9.00 -10.24
C LEU A 31 10.41 8.15 -9.74
N PRO A 32 11.53 8.79 -9.34
CA PRO A 32 12.61 8.11 -8.65
C PRO A 32 12.09 7.38 -7.40
N SER A 33 12.60 6.17 -7.14
CA SER A 33 12.12 5.30 -6.05
C SER A 33 12.04 6.02 -4.71
N TYR A 34 13.10 6.73 -4.31
CA TYR A 34 13.10 7.47 -3.03
C TYR A 34 11.98 8.52 -2.91
N VAL A 35 11.54 9.13 -4.02
CA VAL A 35 10.42 10.10 -4.01
C VAL A 35 9.11 9.35 -3.90
N PHE A 36 8.97 8.26 -4.65
CA PHE A 36 7.78 7.42 -4.69
C PHE A 36 7.53 6.71 -3.36
N ASP A 37 8.56 6.12 -2.74
CA ASP A 37 8.47 5.45 -1.44
C ASP A 37 8.00 6.43 -0.36
N ASN A 38 8.59 7.62 -0.35
CA ASN A 38 8.16 8.70 0.54
C ASN A 38 6.74 9.17 0.23
N LEU A 39 6.28 9.08 -1.03
CA LEU A 39 4.92 9.43 -1.40
C LEU A 39 3.95 8.43 -0.81
N ILE A 40 4.11 7.15 -1.13
CA ILE A 40 3.23 6.07 -0.70
C ILE A 40 3.05 6.08 0.83
N VAL A 41 4.12 6.17 1.62
CA VAL A 41 4.05 6.14 3.10
C VAL A 41 3.28 7.33 3.69
N ASN A 42 3.22 8.44 2.96
CA ASN A 42 2.55 9.67 3.40
C ASN A 42 1.17 9.88 2.75
N LEU A 43 0.74 9.00 1.86
CA LEU A 43 -0.56 9.12 1.21
C LEU A 43 -1.69 8.87 2.21
N PRO A 44 -2.80 9.61 2.10
CA PRO A 44 -4.02 9.23 2.79
C PRO A 44 -4.56 7.91 2.20
N PRO A 45 -5.34 7.15 2.98
CA PRO A 45 -5.81 5.81 2.60
C PRO A 45 -6.50 5.76 1.23
N LEU A 46 -7.35 6.75 0.94
CA LEU A 46 -8.05 6.82 -0.35
C LEU A 46 -7.09 7.02 -1.52
N ALA A 47 -6.09 7.90 -1.37
CA ALA A 47 -5.08 8.13 -2.41
C ALA A 47 -4.23 6.87 -2.64
N LEU A 48 -3.81 6.21 -1.55
CA LEU A 48 -3.05 4.97 -1.62
C LEU A 48 -3.85 3.86 -2.32
N HIS A 49 -5.16 3.77 -2.05
CA HIS A 49 -6.04 2.81 -2.70
C HIS A 49 -6.16 3.06 -4.21
N ASN A 50 -6.38 4.30 -4.62
CA ASN A 50 -6.46 4.67 -6.04
C ASN A 50 -5.15 4.32 -6.78
N LEU A 51 -4.00 4.62 -6.18
CA LEU A 51 -2.70 4.32 -6.77
C LEU A 51 -2.43 2.80 -6.86
N HIS A 52 -2.83 2.05 -5.83
CA HIS A 52 -2.73 0.58 -5.84
C HIS A 52 -3.65 -0.04 -6.91
N GLN A 53 -4.89 0.44 -7.07
CA GLN A 53 -5.79 -0.02 -8.15
C GLN A 53 -5.19 0.25 -9.54
N LEU A 54 -4.65 1.44 -9.78
CA LEU A 54 -4.01 1.79 -11.05
C LEU A 54 -2.82 0.87 -11.38
N SER A 55 -2.01 0.51 -10.38
CA SER A 55 -0.91 -0.44 -10.54
C SER A 55 -1.40 -1.83 -10.98
N ASN A 56 -2.55 -2.28 -10.46
CA ASN A 56 -3.13 -3.57 -10.81
C ASN A 56 -3.77 -3.57 -12.21
N ASP A 57 -4.41 -2.46 -12.60
CA ASP A 57 -5.05 -2.31 -13.91
C ASP A 57 -4.04 -2.20 -15.07
N ASP A 58 -2.90 -1.53 -14.87
CA ASP A 58 -1.88 -1.39 -15.91
C ASP A 58 -1.17 -2.73 -16.25
N CYS A 59 -1.15 -3.66 -15.27
CA CYS A 59 -0.66 -5.02 -15.47
C CYS A 59 -1.47 -5.80 -16.52
N GLY A 60 -2.76 -5.45 -16.72
CA GLY A 60 -3.66 -6.09 -17.69
C GLY A 60 -3.74 -5.40 -19.06
N ARG A 61 -3.34 -4.13 -19.17
CA ARG A 61 -3.58 -3.32 -20.38
C ARG A 61 -2.44 -3.30 -21.39
N ARG A 62 -1.23 -3.70 -21.00
CA ARG A 62 -0.05 -3.74 -21.88
C ARG A 62 0.00 -5.02 -22.74
N GLY A 63 -1.05 -5.24 -23.53
CA GLY A 63 -1.08 -6.23 -24.59
C GLY A 63 -0.47 -5.68 -25.89
N PHE A 64 0.62 -6.29 -26.34
CA PHE A 64 1.13 -6.28 -27.73
C PHE A 64 1.51 -4.93 -28.37
N THR A 65 2.70 -4.43 -28.06
CA THR A 65 3.58 -3.94 -29.12
C THR A 65 4.88 -4.72 -29.05
N ALA A 66 5.03 -5.66 -29.98
CA ALA A 66 6.26 -6.41 -30.21
C ALA A 66 7.43 -5.45 -30.46
N TYR A 67 8.66 -5.94 -30.27
CA TYR A 67 9.95 -5.26 -30.51
C TYR A 67 10.53 -4.40 -29.37
N SER A 68 10.47 -4.87 -28.12
CA SER A 68 11.53 -4.56 -27.16
C SER A 68 11.78 -5.79 -26.29
N ILE A 69 12.80 -6.56 -26.68
CA ILE A 69 13.43 -7.59 -25.87
C ILE A 69 14.28 -6.83 -24.85
N ASP A 70 13.63 -6.29 -23.81
CA ASP A 70 14.29 -5.91 -22.57
C ASP A 70 13.40 -6.40 -21.43
N ASN A 71 13.97 -7.33 -20.70
CA ASN A 71 13.34 -8.04 -19.60
C ASN A 71 12.90 -7.09 -18.47
N GLN A 72 11.79 -7.45 -17.81
CA GLN A 72 11.55 -7.16 -16.39
C GLN A 72 11.50 -5.68 -15.93
N ARG A 73 10.42 -4.97 -16.27
CA ARG A 73 9.87 -3.94 -15.37
C ARG A 73 8.38 -4.12 -15.13
N LYS A 74 7.92 -5.37 -15.06
CA LYS A 74 6.58 -5.68 -14.54
C LYS A 74 6.57 -5.33 -13.05
N CYS A 75 6.16 -4.09 -12.76
CA CYS A 75 5.72 -3.55 -11.48
C CYS A 75 6.34 -4.19 -10.22
N GLY A 76 7.63 -3.99 -9.98
CA GLY A 76 8.31 -4.42 -8.75
C GLY A 76 7.95 -3.61 -7.49
N ARG A 77 6.87 -2.80 -7.55
CA ARG A 77 6.48 -1.87 -6.48
C ARG A 77 5.30 -2.38 -5.65
N TYR A 78 4.84 -3.61 -5.86
CA TYR A 78 3.73 -4.19 -5.10
C TYR A 78 4.05 -4.31 -3.60
N ASP A 79 5.29 -4.71 -3.28
CA ASP A 79 5.77 -4.83 -1.90
C ASP A 79 5.75 -3.48 -1.15
N GLU A 80 5.88 -2.36 -1.87
CA GLU A 80 5.86 -1.01 -1.30
C GLU A 80 4.44 -0.62 -0.83
N PHE A 81 3.39 -1.08 -1.53
CA PHE A 81 2.01 -0.85 -1.13
C PHE A 81 1.64 -1.62 0.13
N ASP A 82 2.04 -2.90 0.22
CA ASP A 82 1.80 -3.72 1.41
C ASP A 82 2.43 -3.10 2.66
N ALA A 83 3.69 -2.65 2.53
CA ALA A 83 4.40 -1.94 3.59
C ALA A 83 3.70 -0.63 4.02
N ALA A 84 3.16 0.13 3.06
CA ALA A 84 2.45 1.37 3.36
C ALA A 84 1.09 1.14 4.02
N TRP A 85 0.32 0.14 3.57
CA TRP A 85 -0.92 -0.24 4.23
C TRP A 85 -0.67 -0.71 5.67
N ASN A 86 0.38 -1.50 5.88
CA ASN A 86 0.85 -1.90 7.21
C ASN A 86 1.18 -0.68 8.09
N ALA A 87 1.94 0.28 7.55
CA ALA A 87 2.30 1.51 8.27
C ALA A 87 1.07 2.34 8.65
N LEU A 88 0.11 2.51 7.74
CA LEU A 88 -1.15 3.22 7.99
C LEU A 88 -1.99 2.52 9.07
N TYR A 89 -2.11 1.19 8.98
CA TYR A 89 -2.85 0.39 9.95
C TYR A 89 -2.24 0.52 11.36
N LYS A 90 -0.93 0.33 11.49
CA LYS A 90 -0.19 0.46 12.76
C LYS A 90 -0.34 1.85 13.37
N LYS A 91 -0.28 2.90 12.54
CA LYS A 91 -0.42 4.29 12.98
C LYS A 91 -1.82 4.58 13.53
N ARG A 92 -2.86 4.00 12.94
CA ARG A 92 -4.27 4.28 13.28
C ARG A 92 -4.79 3.40 14.42
N TRP A 93 -4.40 2.13 14.49
CA TRP A 93 -4.84 1.17 15.51
C TRP A 93 -3.67 0.45 16.22
N PRO A 94 -2.85 1.17 17.00
CA PRO A 94 -1.72 0.55 17.71
C PRO A 94 -2.16 -0.53 18.70
N GLU A 95 -3.37 -0.44 19.26
CA GLU A 95 -3.90 -1.42 20.21
C GLU A 95 -4.28 -2.76 19.54
N ASN A 96 -4.72 -2.74 18.28
CA ASN A 96 -5.04 -3.96 17.55
C ASN A 96 -3.78 -4.79 17.28
N ILE A 97 -2.64 -4.13 17.06
CA ILE A 97 -1.34 -4.80 16.89
C ILE A 97 -0.96 -5.56 18.16
N LYS A 98 -1.15 -4.95 19.34
CA LYS A 98 -0.87 -5.63 20.62
C LYS A 98 -1.75 -6.86 20.79
N ARG A 99 -3.03 -6.79 20.40
CA ARG A 99 -3.94 -7.94 20.44
C ARG A 99 -3.49 -9.07 19.52
N MET A 100 -3.16 -8.74 18.26
CA MET A 100 -2.69 -9.74 17.28
C MET A 100 -1.44 -10.48 17.77
N GLN A 101 -0.47 -9.76 18.34
CA GLN A 101 0.74 -10.35 18.92
C GLN A 101 0.46 -11.21 20.16
N THR A 102 -0.52 -10.80 20.98
CA THR A 102 -0.92 -11.55 22.18
C THR A 102 -1.61 -12.86 21.80
N THR A 103 -2.52 -12.84 20.82
CA THR A 103 -3.21 -14.05 20.35
C THR A 103 -2.28 -15.09 19.75
N SER A 104 -1.22 -14.69 19.04
CA SER A 104 -0.22 -15.61 18.49
C SER A 104 0.61 -16.33 19.57
N SER A 105 0.68 -15.80 20.79
CA SER A 105 1.46 -16.40 21.89
C SER A 105 0.65 -17.33 22.80
N VAL A 106 -0.69 -17.39 22.67
CA VAL A 106 -1.56 -18.13 23.61
C VAL A 106 -1.93 -19.54 23.13
N THR A 107 -1.71 -19.87 21.85
CA THR A 107 -1.99 -21.22 21.32
C THR A 107 -0.73 -22.09 21.25
N LEU A 108 -0.28 -22.58 22.40
CA LEU A 108 0.59 -23.75 22.52
C LEU A 108 0.18 -24.59 23.72
N GLU A 109 -1.11 -24.97 23.85
CA GLU A 109 -1.49 -25.86 24.95
C GLU A 109 -2.45 -27.00 24.58
N HIS A 110 -3.20 -26.97 23.48
CA HIS A 110 -4.11 -28.10 23.19
C HIS A 110 -4.13 -28.44 21.69
N GLY A 111 -3.48 -29.55 21.36
CA GLY A 111 -3.30 -30.05 20.01
C GLY A 111 -4.60 -30.47 19.34
N VAL A 112 -4.83 -29.93 18.15
CA VAL A 112 -5.25 -30.63 16.92
C VAL A 112 -4.72 -29.77 15.77
N GLU A 113 -3.68 -30.24 15.12
CA GLU A 113 -2.97 -29.51 14.07
C GLU A 113 -3.65 -29.75 12.72
N ILE A 114 -4.60 -28.87 12.39
CA ILE A 114 -4.87 -28.52 10.99
C ILE A 114 -4.94 -26.99 10.91
N CYS A 115 -3.79 -26.35 11.05
CA CYS A 115 -3.61 -25.03 10.49
C CYS A 115 -2.80 -25.23 9.22
N LYS A 116 -3.47 -25.12 8.07
CA LYS A 116 -2.76 -24.75 6.84
C LYS A 116 -2.18 -23.37 7.09
N SER A 117 -0.99 -23.31 7.69
CA SER A 117 -0.17 -22.11 7.75
C SER A 117 0.32 -21.87 6.34
N VAL A 118 -0.59 -21.37 5.50
CA VAL A 118 -0.17 -20.73 4.28
C VAL A 118 0.46 -19.43 4.75
N ASN A 119 1.77 -19.28 4.49
CA ASN A 119 2.57 -18.09 4.74
C ASN A 119 2.09 -16.93 3.84
N HIS A 120 0.82 -16.58 3.90
CA HIS A 120 0.32 -15.35 3.32
C HIS A 120 0.59 -14.26 4.34
N SER A 121 1.47 -13.32 3.97
CA SER A 121 1.51 -12.00 4.62
C SER A 121 0.06 -11.52 4.76
N PRO A 122 -0.35 -11.02 5.93
CA PRO A 122 -1.72 -10.53 6.12
C PRO A 122 -2.02 -9.47 5.06
N ASP A 123 -3.16 -9.58 4.39
CA ASP A 123 -3.62 -8.57 3.43
C ASP A 123 -3.92 -7.27 4.21
N TRP A 124 -2.92 -6.39 4.27
CA TRP A 124 -3.00 -5.16 5.05
C TRP A 124 -4.06 -4.20 4.49
N LEU A 125 -4.36 -4.26 3.19
CA LEU A 125 -5.42 -3.48 2.58
C LEU A 125 -6.78 -3.92 3.12
N GLN A 126 -7.05 -5.23 3.11
CA GLN A 126 -8.31 -5.76 3.62
C GLN A 126 -8.48 -5.46 5.13
N LEU A 127 -7.44 -5.73 5.93
CA LEU A 127 -7.46 -5.44 7.37
C LEU A 127 -7.71 -3.95 7.66
N TYR A 128 -7.13 -3.06 6.85
CA TYR A 128 -7.34 -1.63 7.00
C TYR A 128 -8.82 -1.26 6.84
N TRP A 129 -9.46 -1.73 5.76
CA TRP A 129 -10.85 -1.38 5.49
C TRP A 129 -11.82 -2.03 6.48
N GLU A 130 -11.58 -3.27 6.90
CA GLU A 130 -12.40 -3.93 7.93
C GLU A 130 -12.33 -3.17 9.26
N ALA A 131 -11.14 -2.82 9.73
CA ALA A 131 -10.97 -2.04 10.95
C ALA A 131 -11.57 -0.63 10.82
N HIS A 132 -11.47 -0.02 9.62
CA HIS A 132 -12.07 1.27 9.36
C HIS A 132 -13.59 1.23 9.49
N LEU A 133 -14.25 0.22 8.91
CA LEU A 133 -15.70 0.06 8.98
C LEU A 133 -16.21 -0.25 10.40
N GLN A 134 -15.42 -0.94 11.21
CA GLN A 134 -15.76 -1.24 12.61
C GLN A 134 -15.60 -0.04 13.55
N THR A 135 -14.89 1.01 13.13
CA THR A 135 -14.56 2.17 13.97
C THR A 135 -15.04 3.50 13.40
N ALA A 136 -15.77 3.47 12.27
CA ALA A 136 -16.41 4.63 11.64
C ALA A 136 -17.76 4.93 12.30
#